data_AF-A0A1V5R009-F1
#
_entry.id   AF-A0A1V5R009-F1
#
_cell.length_a   1.000
_cell.length_b   1.000
_cell.length_c   1.000
_cell.angle_alpha   90.00
_cell.angle_beta   90.00
_cell.angle_gamma   90.00
#
_symmetry.space_group_name_H-M   'P 1'
#
loop_
_entity.id
_entity.type
_entity.pdbx_description
1 polymer ?
#
loop_
_entity_poly.entity_id
_entity_poly.type
_entity_poly.pdbx_seq_one_letter_code
_entity_poly.pdbx_strand_id
1 'polypeptide(L)'
;MEEEQITSSGSYVKAATVIIISLLVLGGLLAFLFKYYELYSQVSSNVNKNPMQQEAVDLTKLSADYYSKSGEITSAYLSKSAEFLAGGNLSAETEKARDSLLSLKVPAEAKAKHLAMVLMLEEIDRLARDNNSEKATQKIEDFKVLVESEVKDYDDYDIKLTD
;
A
#
# COMPACT_ATOMS: atom_id res chain seq x y z
N MET A 1 14.67 -4.06 -76.52
CA MET A 1 15.09 -3.11 -75.47
C MET A 1 15.00 -3.87 -74.17
N GLU A 2 16.14 -4.28 -73.66
CA GLU A 2 16.27 -4.97 -72.38
C GLU A 2 16.14 -3.92 -71.29
N GLU A 3 15.04 -3.93 -70.54
CA GLU A 3 14.93 -3.13 -69.33
C GLU A 3 15.60 -3.91 -68.20
N GLU A 4 16.78 -3.44 -67.80
CA GLU A 4 17.48 -3.89 -66.62
C GLU A 4 16.58 -3.75 -65.39
N GLN A 5 16.16 -4.89 -64.82
CA GLN A 5 15.67 -4.93 -63.44
C GLN A 5 16.84 -4.65 -62.51
N ILE A 6 17.04 -3.36 -62.17
CA ILE A 6 17.94 -2.96 -61.10
C ILE A 6 17.32 -3.44 -59.78
N THR A 7 17.84 -4.55 -59.27
CA THR A 7 17.52 -5.10 -57.96
C THR A 7 17.96 -4.13 -56.86
N SER A 8 17.10 -3.17 -56.49
CA SER A 8 17.21 -2.43 -55.22
C SER A 8 16.60 -3.25 -54.08
N SER A 9 17.02 -4.50 -53.91
CA SER A 9 16.41 -5.47 -52.98
C SER A 9 16.71 -5.20 -51.49
N GLY A 10 17.69 -4.34 -51.17
CA GLY A 10 18.14 -4.14 -49.78
C GLY A 10 17.30 -3.15 -48.94
N SER A 11 16.68 -2.14 -49.56
CA SER A 11 15.97 -1.08 -48.81
C SER A 11 14.49 -1.42 -48.57
N TYR A 12 13.83 -2.05 -49.54
CA TYR A 12 12.41 -2.43 -49.41
C TYR A 12 12.21 -3.58 -48.43
N VAL A 13 13.14 -4.54 -48.38
CA VAL A 13 13.08 -5.63 -47.40
C VAL A 13 13.24 -5.08 -45.98
N LYS A 14 14.16 -4.13 -45.76
CA LYS A 14 14.32 -3.46 -44.47
C LYS A 14 13.08 -2.65 -44.07
N ALA A 15 12.49 -1.90 -45.00
CA ALA A 15 11.26 -1.15 -44.74
C ALA A 15 10.08 -2.09 -44.40
N ALA A 16 9.93 -3.18 -45.14
CA ALA A 16 8.90 -4.19 -44.85
C ALA A 16 9.11 -4.85 -43.49
N THR A 17 10.35 -5.20 -43.11
CA THR A 17 10.65 -5.77 -41.79
C THR A 17 10.32 -4.79 -40.65
N VAL A 18 10.65 -3.51 -40.80
CA VAL A 18 10.32 -2.48 -39.80
C VAL A 18 8.80 -2.35 -39.63
N ILE A 19 8.04 -2.30 -40.74
CA ILE A 19 6.58 -2.22 -40.70
C ILE A 19 5.98 -3.43 -39.99
N ILE A 20 6.46 -4.65 -40.28
CA ILE A 20 5.98 -5.88 -39.63
C ILE A 20 6.28 -5.86 -38.13
N ILE A 21 7.49 -5.45 -37.72
CA ILE A 21 7.85 -5.33 -36.30
C ILE A 21 6.97 -4.30 -35.60
N SER A 22 6.77 -3.13 -36.21
CA SER A 22 5.88 -2.09 -35.66
C SER A 22 4.45 -2.60 -35.49
N LEU A 23 3.91 -3.34 -36.45
CA LEU A 23 2.58 -3.95 -36.36
C LEU A 23 2.49 -5.00 -35.26
N LEU A 24 3.54 -5.81 -35.05
CA LEU A 24 3.58 -6.77 -33.94
C LEU A 24 3.62 -6.08 -32.58
N VAL A 25 4.39 -5.00 -32.45
CA VAL A 25 4.44 -4.20 -31.21
C VAL A 25 3.09 -3.53 -30.95
N LEU A 26 2.47 -2.93 -31.96
CA LEU A 26 1.14 -2.32 -31.84
C LEU A 26 0.05 -3.36 -31.52
N GLY A 27 0.06 -4.52 -32.16
CA GLY A 27 -0.87 -5.61 -31.87
C GLY A 27 -0.70 -6.15 -30.45
N GLY A 28 0.54 -6.34 -30.00
CA GLY A 28 0.85 -6.73 -28.62
C GLY A 28 0.42 -5.69 -27.59
N LEU A 29 0.64 -4.40 -27.88
CA LEU A 29 0.21 -3.29 -27.03
C LEU A 29 -1.32 -3.22 -26.93
N LEU A 30 -2.04 -3.37 -28.05
CA LEU A 30 -3.50 -3.38 -28.05
C LEU A 30 -4.05 -4.57 -27.25
N ALA A 31 -3.50 -5.78 -27.44
CA ALA A 31 -3.89 -6.96 -26.66
C ALA A 31 -3.61 -6.78 -25.16
N PHE A 32 -2.50 -6.13 -24.80
CA PHE A 32 -2.17 -5.78 -23.43
C PHE A 32 -3.17 -4.77 -22.85
N LEU A 33 -3.52 -3.72 -23.59
CA LEU A 33 -4.49 -2.71 -23.17
C LEU A 33 -5.89 -3.29 -23.00
N PHE A 34 -6.32 -4.20 -23.90
CA PHE A 34 -7.59 -4.91 -23.75
C PHE A 34 -7.62 -5.78 -22.49
N LYS A 35 -6.55 -6.55 -22.22
CA LYS A 35 -6.46 -7.32 -20.97
C LYS A 35 -6.42 -6.42 -19.73
N TYR A 36 -5.72 -5.29 -19.79
CA TYR A 36 -5.67 -4.34 -18.68
C TYR A 36 -7.04 -3.74 -18.39
N TYR A 37 -7.78 -3.36 -19.44
CA TYR A 37 -9.15 -2.84 -19.30
C TYR A 37 -10.11 -3.92 -18.78
N GLU A 38 -9.96 -5.17 -19.23
CA GLU A 38 -10.76 -6.29 -18.72
C GLU A 38 -10.46 -6.56 -17.24
N LEU A 39 -9.19 -6.51 -16.81
CA LEU A 39 -8.81 -6.64 -15.41
C LEU A 39 -9.36 -5.48 -14.57
N TYR A 40 -9.26 -4.24 -15.08
CA TYR A 40 -9.79 -3.06 -14.42
C TYR A 40 -11.32 -3.09 -14.32
N SER A 41 -12.00 -3.54 -15.39
CA SER A 41 -13.47 -3.67 -15.39
C SER A 41 -13.92 -4.81 -14.48
N GLN A 42 -13.19 -5.93 -14.40
CA GLN A 42 -13.47 -7.02 -13.48
C GLN A 42 -13.25 -6.59 -12.02
N VAL A 43 -12.19 -5.84 -11.72
CA VAL A 43 -11.95 -5.26 -10.39
C VAL A 43 -13.02 -4.22 -10.05
N SER A 44 -13.37 -3.32 -10.97
CA SER A 44 -14.43 -2.33 -10.78
C SER A 44 -15.83 -2.96 -10.65
N SER A 45 -16.11 -4.01 -11.43
CA SER A 45 -17.35 -4.80 -11.38
C SER A 45 -17.49 -5.59 -10.09
N ASN A 46 -16.39 -6.15 -9.56
CA ASN A 46 -16.42 -6.91 -8.30
C ASN A 46 -16.41 -6.01 -7.06
N VAL A 47 -15.97 -4.76 -7.18
CA VAL A 47 -16.09 -3.76 -6.10
C VAL A 47 -17.51 -3.17 -6.04
N ASN A 48 -18.29 -3.22 -7.13
CA ASN A 48 -19.58 -2.53 -7.22
C ASN A 48 -20.83 -3.45 -7.24
N LYS A 49 -20.69 -4.73 -6.87
CA LYS A 49 -21.80 -5.73 -6.88
C LYS A 49 -22.30 -6.13 -5.49
N ASN A 50 -22.28 -5.21 -4.54
CA ASN A 50 -23.06 -5.34 -3.30
C ASN A 50 -23.89 -4.07 -3.03
N PRO A 51 -25.08 -3.93 -3.64
CA PRO A 51 -26.03 -2.91 -3.25
C PRO A 51 -26.96 -3.47 -2.17
N MET A 52 -26.45 -3.82 -0.98
CA MET A 52 -27.29 -4.11 0.18
C MET A 52 -26.62 -3.62 1.45
N GLN A 53 -27.12 -2.49 1.94
CA GLN A 53 -27.01 -2.01 3.32
C GLN A 53 -25.58 -1.99 3.87
N GLN A 54 -24.71 -1.17 3.27
CA GLN A 54 -23.90 -0.32 4.14
C GLN A 54 -24.94 0.46 4.96
N GLU A 55 -25.12 0.09 6.25
CA GLU A 55 -25.40 1.13 7.25
C GLU A 55 -24.56 2.31 6.80
N ALA A 56 -25.18 3.47 6.54
CA ALA A 56 -24.43 4.65 6.17
C ALA A 56 -23.37 4.81 7.26
N VAL A 57 -22.15 4.33 6.99
CA VAL A 57 -21.10 4.26 7.98
C VAL A 57 -20.81 5.73 8.16
N ASP A 58 -21.24 6.24 9.29
CA ASP A 58 -20.97 7.61 9.67
C ASP A 58 -19.45 7.74 9.66
N LEU A 59 -18.93 8.31 8.56
CA LEU A 59 -17.51 8.33 8.27
C LEU A 59 -16.78 9.12 9.35
N THR A 60 -17.43 10.16 9.89
CA THR A 60 -16.95 10.93 11.03
C THR A 60 -16.82 10.05 12.27
N LYS A 61 -17.86 9.26 12.58
CA LYS A 61 -17.82 8.32 13.72
C LYS A 61 -16.79 7.20 13.52
N LEU A 62 -16.64 6.69 12.30
CA LEU A 62 -15.63 5.68 11.97
C LEU A 62 -14.22 6.23 12.16
N SER A 63 -13.94 7.42 11.65
CA SER A 63 -12.62 8.05 11.77
C SER A 63 -12.32 8.35 13.23
N ALA A 64 -13.27 8.93 13.99
CA ALA A 64 -13.08 9.17 15.43
C ALA A 64 -12.80 7.87 16.22
N ASP A 65 -13.55 6.79 15.97
CA ASP A 65 -13.30 5.48 16.62
C ASP A 65 -11.93 4.90 16.24
N TYR A 66 -11.55 5.02 14.96
CA TYR A 66 -10.25 4.57 14.46
C TYR A 66 -9.09 5.32 15.13
N TYR A 67 -9.07 6.66 15.08
CA TYR A 67 -7.97 7.44 15.62
C TYR A 67 -7.85 7.31 17.15
N SER A 68 -8.99 7.22 17.84
CA SER A 68 -9.01 6.94 19.29
C SER A 68 -8.38 5.59 19.61
N LYS A 69 -8.83 4.50 18.98
CA LYS A 69 -8.34 3.14 19.26
C LYS A 69 -6.91 2.91 18.80
N SER A 70 -6.56 3.39 17.60
CA SER A 70 -5.19 3.28 17.08
C SER A 70 -4.22 4.07 17.96
N GLY A 71 -4.62 5.26 18.43
CA GLY A 71 -3.87 6.05 19.41
C GLY A 71 -3.68 5.32 20.74
N GLU A 72 -4.72 4.69 21.28
CA GLU A 72 -4.63 3.90 22.51
C GLU A 72 -3.65 2.72 22.36
N ILE A 73 -3.78 1.93 21.29
CA ILE A 73 -2.92 0.77 21.03
C ILE A 73 -1.46 1.18 20.89
N THR A 74 -1.19 2.19 20.05
CA THR A 74 0.17 2.64 19.77
C THR A 74 0.82 3.29 20.98
N SER A 75 0.08 4.09 21.76
CA SER A 75 0.56 4.71 22.99
C SER A 75 0.85 3.68 24.09
N ALA A 76 -0.04 2.70 24.26
CA ALA A 76 0.14 1.62 25.23
C ALA A 76 1.39 0.78 24.90
N TYR A 77 1.61 0.49 23.62
CA TYR A 77 2.81 -0.20 23.16
C TYR A 77 4.08 0.64 23.37
N LEU A 78 4.09 1.89 22.89
CA LEU A 78 5.26 2.77 22.94
C LEU A 78 5.68 3.09 24.37
N SER A 79 4.73 3.34 25.28
CA SER A 79 5.00 3.66 26.69
C SER A 79 5.73 2.55 27.45
N LYS A 80 5.61 1.30 26.99
CA LYS A 80 6.23 0.11 27.61
C LYS A 80 7.31 -0.54 26.77
N SER A 81 7.58 -0.01 25.57
CA SER A 81 8.53 -0.58 24.61
C SER A 81 9.94 -0.80 25.20
N ALA A 82 10.42 0.12 26.04
CA ALA A 82 11.70 -0.01 26.74
C ALA A 82 11.71 -1.17 27.75
N GLU A 83 10.61 -1.39 28.47
CA GLU A 83 10.45 -2.52 29.39
C GLU A 83 10.41 -3.84 28.61
N PHE A 84 9.76 -3.86 27.45
CA PHE A 84 9.68 -5.06 26.62
C PHE A 84 11.03 -5.46 26.04
N LEU A 85 11.83 -4.47 25.64
CA LEU A 85 13.22 -4.65 25.22
C LEU A 85 14.08 -5.26 26.34
N ALA A 86 13.99 -4.70 27.56
CA ALA A 86 14.77 -5.17 28.70
C ALA A 86 14.33 -6.55 29.22
N GLY A 87 13.02 -6.85 29.12
CA GLY A 87 12.42 -8.10 29.57
C GLY A 87 12.49 -9.26 28.57
N GLY A 88 12.98 -9.02 27.35
CA GLY A 88 13.10 -10.05 26.31
C GLY A 88 11.75 -10.51 25.72
N ASN A 89 10.66 -9.79 25.96
CA ASN A 89 9.32 -10.09 25.47
C ASN A 89 8.85 -9.16 24.34
N LEU A 90 9.76 -8.35 23.78
CA LEU A 90 9.45 -7.41 22.69
C LEU A 90 8.68 -8.04 21.53
N SER A 91 9.12 -9.19 21.02
CA SER A 91 8.45 -9.87 19.90
C SER A 91 6.96 -10.16 20.20
N ALA A 92 6.68 -10.79 21.34
CA ALA A 92 5.32 -11.15 21.71
C ALA A 92 4.41 -9.93 21.93
N GLU A 93 4.92 -8.85 22.52
CA GLU A 93 4.14 -7.63 22.73
C GLU A 93 3.96 -6.83 21.42
N THR A 94 4.94 -6.86 20.54
CA THR A 94 4.86 -6.24 19.20
C THR A 94 3.80 -6.95 18.35
N GLU A 95 3.78 -8.28 18.37
CA GLU A 95 2.78 -9.10 17.70
C GLU A 95 1.36 -8.79 18.19
N LYS A 96 1.15 -8.69 19.51
CA LYS A 96 -0.16 -8.29 20.08
C LYS A 96 -0.60 -6.91 19.62
N ALA A 97 0.31 -5.94 19.60
CA ALA A 97 0.00 -4.58 19.15
C ALA A 97 -0.37 -4.55 17.66
N ARG A 98 0.40 -5.28 16.82
CA ARG A 98 0.14 -5.44 15.39
C ARG A 98 -1.23 -6.06 15.13
N ASP A 99 -1.53 -7.16 15.80
CA ASP A 99 -2.79 -7.89 15.61
C ASP A 99 -3.99 -7.06 16.10
N SER A 100 -3.81 -6.27 17.17
CA SER A 100 -4.81 -5.32 17.65
C SER A 100 -5.08 -4.22 16.60
N LEU A 101 -4.04 -3.66 15.98
CA LEU A 101 -4.20 -2.69 14.89
C LEU A 101 -4.91 -3.31 13.67
N LEU A 102 -4.50 -4.51 13.25
CA LEU A 102 -5.11 -5.22 12.12
C LEU A 102 -6.61 -5.54 12.32
N SER A 103 -7.08 -5.58 13.57
CA SER A 103 -8.49 -5.80 13.89
C SER A 103 -9.36 -4.55 13.72
N LEU A 104 -8.76 -3.36 13.56
CA LEU A 104 -9.49 -2.10 13.45
C LEU A 104 -10.17 -1.96 12.08
N LYS A 105 -11.34 -1.33 12.08
CA LYS A 105 -11.94 -0.81 10.85
C LYS A 105 -11.23 0.49 10.49
N VAL A 106 -10.64 0.54 9.30
CA VAL A 106 -9.78 1.65 8.89
C VAL A 106 -10.50 2.53 7.86
N PRO A 107 -10.63 3.85 8.11
CA PRO A 107 -11.21 4.76 7.14
C PRO A 107 -10.25 4.96 5.95
N ALA A 108 -10.76 5.37 4.80
CA ALA A 108 -10.02 5.33 3.54
C ALA A 108 -8.75 6.19 3.57
N GLU A 109 -8.83 7.36 4.20
CA GLU A 109 -7.76 8.33 4.38
C GLU A 109 -6.59 7.80 5.22
N ALA A 110 -6.86 6.91 6.18
CA ALA A 110 -5.83 6.38 7.09
C ALA A 110 -5.18 5.07 6.60
N LYS A 111 -5.70 4.42 5.56
CA LYS A 111 -5.25 3.09 5.12
C LYS A 111 -3.75 2.99 4.85
N ALA A 112 -3.17 3.98 4.19
CA ALA A 112 -1.76 3.94 3.82
C ALA A 112 -0.85 4.01 5.05
N LYS A 113 -1.14 4.91 5.99
CA LYS A 113 -0.37 5.04 7.22
C LYS A 113 -0.64 3.91 8.19
N HIS A 114 -1.88 3.44 8.29
CA HIS A 114 -2.23 2.22 9.03
C HIS A 114 -1.40 1.01 8.57
N LEU A 115 -1.32 0.80 7.26
CA LEU A 115 -0.50 -0.27 6.69
C LEU A 115 0.98 -0.07 7.03
N ALA A 116 1.49 1.16 6.95
CA ALA A 116 2.87 1.46 7.34
C ALA A 116 3.13 1.15 8.82
N MET A 117 2.19 1.47 9.72
CA MET A 117 2.28 1.15 11.14
C MET A 117 2.36 -0.37 11.37
N VAL A 118 1.47 -1.13 10.75
CA VAL A 118 1.46 -2.61 10.86
C VAL A 118 2.76 -3.21 10.33
N LEU A 119 3.25 -2.75 9.17
CA LEU A 119 4.51 -3.24 8.58
C LEU A 119 5.74 -2.87 9.43
N MET A 120 5.75 -1.69 10.06
CA MET A 120 6.83 -1.33 10.98
C MET A 120 6.83 -2.23 12.22
N LEU A 121 5.66 -2.58 12.77
CA LEU A 121 5.56 -3.53 13.87
C LEU A 121 6.01 -4.93 13.45
N GLU A 122 5.66 -5.39 12.25
CA GLU A 122 6.17 -6.67 11.71
C GLU A 122 7.71 -6.68 11.60
N GLU A 123 8.31 -5.57 11.15
CA GLU A 123 9.77 -5.42 11.12
C GLU A 123 10.38 -5.44 12.52
N ILE A 124 9.79 -4.74 13.49
CA ILE A 124 10.24 -4.75 14.89
C ILE A 124 10.18 -6.17 15.48
N ASP A 125 9.08 -6.90 15.23
CA ASP A 125 8.90 -8.29 15.67
C ASP A 125 9.99 -9.19 15.07
N ARG A 126 10.25 -9.09 13.77
CA ARG A 126 11.34 -9.84 13.11
C ARG A 126 12.69 -9.54 13.74
N LEU A 127 13.03 -8.25 13.93
CA LEU A 127 14.30 -7.83 14.53
C LEU A 127 14.44 -8.32 15.98
N ALA A 128 13.34 -8.35 16.73
CA ALA A 128 13.31 -8.90 18.09
C ALA A 128 13.56 -10.41 18.10
N ARG A 129 12.93 -11.17 17.19
CA ARG A 129 13.14 -12.63 17.04
C ARG A 129 14.58 -12.97 16.62
N ASP A 130 15.17 -12.13 15.79
CA ASP A 130 16.56 -12.26 15.33
C ASP A 130 17.59 -11.79 16.38
N ASN A 131 17.16 -11.39 17.58
CA ASN A 131 18.00 -10.83 18.65
C ASN A 131 18.80 -9.59 18.21
N ASN A 132 18.26 -8.80 17.28
CA ASN A 132 18.89 -7.58 16.78
C ASN A 132 18.36 -6.35 17.53
N SER A 133 18.66 -6.26 18.83
CA SER A 133 18.10 -5.25 19.73
C SER A 133 18.43 -3.81 19.34
N GLU A 134 19.60 -3.56 18.76
CA GLU A 134 20.00 -2.22 18.29
C GLU A 134 19.10 -1.74 17.15
N LYS A 135 18.92 -2.56 16.11
CA LYS A 135 18.02 -2.23 15.00
C LYS A 135 16.57 -2.18 15.44
N ALA A 136 16.13 -3.07 16.34
CA ALA A 136 14.78 -3.04 16.89
C ALA A 136 14.52 -1.72 17.62
N THR A 137 15.48 -1.23 18.41
CA THR A 137 15.39 0.05 19.12
C THR A 137 15.28 1.22 18.15
N GLN A 138 16.12 1.25 17.11
CA GLN A 138 16.02 2.26 16.06
C GLN A 138 14.65 2.23 15.38
N LYS A 139 14.13 1.04 15.10
CA LYS A 139 12.84 0.88 14.43
C LYS A 139 11.66 1.29 15.32
N ILE A 140 11.76 1.12 16.63
CA ILE A 140 10.77 1.63 17.59
C ILE A 140 10.74 3.17 17.58
N GLU A 141 11.89 3.84 17.46
CA GLU A 141 11.92 5.30 17.34
C GLU A 141 11.34 5.76 16.00
N ASP A 142 11.68 5.09 14.88
CA ASP A 142 11.05 5.35 13.58
C ASP A 142 9.52 5.21 13.66
N PHE A 143 9.05 4.18 14.36
CA PHE A 143 7.63 3.92 14.55
C PHE A 143 6.95 5.02 15.38
N LYS A 144 7.60 5.50 16.44
CA LYS A 144 7.11 6.62 17.23
C LYS A 144 6.95 7.90 16.38
N VAL A 145 7.93 8.21 15.53
CA VAL A 145 7.85 9.36 14.61
C VAL A 145 6.67 9.21 13.63
N LEU A 146 6.45 7.99 13.11
CA LEU A 146 5.30 7.71 12.24
C LEU A 146 3.97 7.95 12.98
N VAL A 147 3.83 7.43 14.21
CA VAL A 147 2.61 7.59 15.02
C VAL A 147 2.35 9.07 15.36
N GLU A 148 3.37 9.83 15.74
CA GLU A 148 3.24 11.27 16.01
C GLU A 148 2.80 12.06 14.76
N SER A 149 3.14 11.60 13.56
CA SER A 149 2.66 12.20 12.30
C SER A 149 1.20 11.85 11.97
N GLU A 150 0.66 10.74 12.49
CA GLU A 150 -0.74 10.35 12.31
C GLU A 150 -1.65 11.32 13.09
N VAL A 151 -1.28 11.61 14.34
CA VAL A 151 -2.05 12.46 15.25
C VAL A 151 -2.20 13.88 14.68
N LYS A 152 -1.11 14.45 14.16
CA LYS A 152 -1.12 15.80 13.57
C LYS A 152 -2.01 15.92 12.34
N ASP A 153 -2.04 14.89 11.50
CA ASP A 153 -2.85 14.90 10.27
C ASP A 153 -4.34 14.75 10.59
N TYR A 154 -4.68 14.03 11.66
CA TYR A 154 -6.06 13.97 12.16
C TYR A 154 -6.53 15.31 12.74
N ASP A 155 -5.71 15.95 13.58
CA ASP A 155 -6.05 17.25 14.16
C ASP A 155 -6.31 18.32 13.07
N ASP A 156 -5.53 18.32 11.97
CA ASP A 156 -5.75 19.21 10.82
C ASP A 156 -6.99 18.83 9.98
N TYR A 157 -7.40 17.56 10.00
CA TYR A 157 -8.60 17.09 9.31
C TYR A 157 -9.89 17.41 10.08
N ASP A 158 -9.88 17.25 11.42
CA ASP A 158 -11.03 17.55 12.28
C ASP A 158 -11.38 19.06 12.27
N ILE A 159 -10.35 19.92 12.21
CA ILE A 159 -10.53 21.37 12.04
C ILE A 159 -11.24 21.70 10.71
N LYS A 160 -10.94 21.00 9.62
CA LYS A 160 -11.54 21.27 8.30
C LYS A 160 -12.98 20.76 8.14
N LEU A 161 -13.45 19.92 9.05
CA LEU A 161 -14.83 19.41 9.05
C LEU A 161 -15.77 20.22 9.94
N THR A 162 -15.23 21.10 10.79
CA THR A 162 -15.99 21.89 11.77
C THR A 162 -16.19 23.37 11.37
N ASP A 163 -15.52 23.84 10.32
CA ASP A 163 -15.72 25.15 9.65
C ASP A 163 -16.61 25.04 8.38
#